data_AF-A0A1Q4Y2I7-F1
#
_entry.id   AF-A0A1Q4Y2I7-F1
#
_cell.length_a   1.000
_cell.length_b   1.000
_cell.length_c   1.000
_cell.angle_alpha   90.00
_cell.angle_beta   90.00
_cell.angle_gamma   90.00
#
_symmetry.space_group_name_H-M   'P 1'
#
loop_
_entity.id
_entity.type
_entity.pdbx_description
1 polymer ?
#
loop_
_entity_poly.entity_id
_entity_poly.type
_entity_poly.pdbx_seq_one_letter_code
_entity_poly.pdbx_strand_id
1 'polypeptide(L)'
;MASAHGGGHGTEHRNDGDATVATVQLRQLNHSGASGQGVLVLRGDQIDIAFRVRGVLADAPHAQHIHIGAQGRCPTQRADTSGDGIVNTTEGHPFYGHIGTSLTTSGDTSPASGLAIDRFPTPDGTSYNYRRSITVTPDVAGDIRDGKAVLVVHGIDPDHSGTYDGSAPSDLDPSLPLEATSPAACGPFRTLHGGLLDLDLGIGLR
;
A
#
# COMPACT_ATOMS: atom_id res chain seq x y z
N MET A 1 -32.12 -25.04 55.58
CA MET A 1 -32.09 -23.66 55.05
C MET A 1 -31.06 -23.64 53.93
N ALA A 2 -31.48 -23.22 52.75
CA ALA A 2 -30.83 -23.44 51.46
C ALA A 2 -29.67 -22.47 51.15
N SER A 3 -28.93 -22.86 50.11
CA SER A 3 -27.85 -22.23 49.33
C SER A 3 -27.93 -20.73 49.03
N ALA A 4 -26.75 -20.11 48.80
CA ALA A 4 -26.27 -19.56 47.51
C ALA A 4 -24.90 -18.85 47.75
N HIS A 5 -23.76 -19.26 47.17
CA HIS A 5 -23.25 -18.97 45.82
C HIS A 5 -23.31 -17.49 45.41
N GLY A 6 -22.14 -16.84 45.41
CA GLY A 6 -21.91 -15.53 44.80
C GLY A 6 -20.49 -15.48 44.23
N GLY A 7 -20.33 -15.96 42.99
CA GLY A 7 -19.10 -15.86 42.23
C GLY A 7 -18.83 -14.41 41.85
N GLY A 8 -17.68 -13.87 42.27
CA GLY A 8 -17.15 -12.64 41.74
C GLY A 8 -16.59 -12.92 40.35
N HIS A 9 -17.38 -12.61 39.32
CA HIS A 9 -16.88 -12.43 37.96
C HIS A 9 -15.83 -11.32 38.00
N GLY A 10 -14.56 -11.69 37.91
CA GLY A 10 -13.53 -10.78 37.44
C GLY A 10 -13.96 -10.26 36.08
N THR A 11 -14.25 -8.98 36.00
CA THR A 11 -14.33 -8.25 34.74
C THR A 11 -12.96 -8.39 34.09
N GLU A 12 -12.87 -9.34 33.16
CA GLU A 12 -11.80 -9.40 32.18
C GLU A 12 -11.76 -8.03 31.49
N HIS A 13 -10.75 -7.23 31.82
CA HIS A 13 -10.31 -6.14 30.98
C HIS A 13 -9.97 -6.76 29.63
N ARG A 14 -10.91 -6.73 28.69
CA ARG A 14 -10.59 -6.90 27.28
C ARG A 14 -9.64 -5.75 26.94
N ASN A 15 -8.36 -6.08 26.83
CA ASN A 15 -7.46 -5.27 26.03
C ASN A 15 -8.02 -5.33 24.61
N ASP A 16 -8.92 -4.42 24.26
CA ASP A 16 -9.02 -3.97 22.87
C ASP A 16 -7.64 -3.40 22.57
N GLY A 17 -6.76 -4.25 22.03
CA GLY A 17 -5.38 -3.93 21.74
C GLY A 17 -5.36 -2.67 20.89
N ASP A 18 -4.64 -1.66 21.38
CA ASP A 18 -4.61 -0.31 20.84
C ASP A 18 -4.49 -0.33 19.31
N ALA A 19 -5.59 0.02 18.65
CA ALA A 19 -5.67 -0.03 17.20
C ALA A 19 -4.94 1.18 16.62
N THR A 20 -3.96 0.93 15.75
CA THR A 20 -3.30 2.02 15.02
C THR A 20 -4.09 2.32 13.76
N VAL A 21 -4.64 3.53 13.66
CA VAL A 21 -5.27 4.02 12.42
C VAL A 21 -4.25 4.87 11.68
N ALA A 22 -4.06 4.58 10.39
CA ALA A 22 -3.23 5.37 9.51
C ALA A 22 -4.00 5.79 8.26
N THR A 23 -3.71 6.98 7.75
CA THR A 23 -4.23 7.47 6.46
C THR A 23 -3.10 7.62 5.47
N VAL A 24 -3.43 7.55 4.19
CA VAL A 24 -2.47 7.79 3.11
C VAL A 24 -3.08 8.68 2.04
N GLN A 25 -2.26 9.57 1.49
CA GLN A 25 -2.58 10.38 0.33
C GLN A 25 -1.55 10.06 -0.75
N LEU A 26 -2.00 9.44 -1.84
CA LEU A 26 -1.16 9.08 -2.97
C LEU A 26 -1.02 10.29 -3.90
N ARG A 27 0.24 10.64 -4.19
CA ARG A 27 0.60 11.65 -5.19
C ARG A 27 1.31 10.97 -6.35
N GLN A 28 1.11 11.51 -7.54
CA GLN A 28 1.76 11.01 -8.74
C GLN A 28 3.29 11.02 -8.60
N LEU A 29 3.90 10.02 -9.20
CA LEU A 29 5.30 9.97 -9.58
C LEU A 29 5.37 9.83 -11.11
N ASN A 30 6.53 10.13 -11.70
CA ASN A 30 6.79 9.90 -13.12
C ASN A 30 5.74 10.48 -14.06
N HIS A 31 5.18 11.65 -13.71
CA HIS A 31 4.13 12.34 -14.48
C HIS A 31 2.90 11.48 -14.81
N SER A 32 2.64 10.42 -14.03
CA SER A 32 1.58 9.44 -14.31
C SER A 32 0.16 10.01 -14.25
N GLY A 33 -0.03 11.16 -13.59
CA GLY A 33 -1.37 11.66 -13.25
C GLY A 33 -2.08 10.88 -12.13
N ALA A 34 -1.51 9.76 -11.68
CA ALA A 34 -2.12 8.89 -10.70
C ALA A 34 -2.20 9.55 -9.31
N SER A 35 -3.34 9.41 -8.64
CA SER A 35 -3.55 9.94 -7.30
C SER A 35 -4.58 9.11 -6.55
N GLY A 36 -4.64 9.26 -5.24
CA GLY A 36 -5.50 8.43 -4.43
C GLY A 36 -5.47 8.77 -2.95
N GLN A 37 -6.27 8.05 -2.19
CA GLN A 37 -6.34 8.18 -0.74
C GLN A 37 -6.83 6.88 -0.11
N GLY A 38 -6.42 6.65 1.12
CA GLY A 38 -6.73 5.41 1.82
C GLY A 38 -6.66 5.52 3.33
N VAL A 39 -7.11 4.44 3.95
CA VAL A 39 -7.06 4.20 5.37
C VAL A 39 -6.57 2.78 5.62
N LEU A 40 -5.82 2.61 6.70
CA LEU A 40 -5.35 1.34 7.22
C LEU A 40 -5.63 1.32 8.72
N VAL A 41 -6.19 0.22 9.21
CA VAL A 41 -6.37 -0.05 10.63
C VAL A 41 -5.55 -1.28 10.99
N LEU A 42 -4.62 -1.15 11.93
CA LEU A 42 -3.77 -2.22 12.42
C LEU A 42 -4.19 -2.62 13.83
N ARG A 43 -4.48 -3.90 14.04
CA ARG A 43 -4.79 -4.53 15.34
C ARG A 43 -3.87 -5.73 15.54
N GLY A 44 -2.93 -5.64 16.47
CA GLY A 44 -1.88 -6.66 16.60
C GLY A 44 -1.01 -6.72 15.33
N ASP A 45 -1.15 -7.79 14.55
CA ASP A 45 -0.51 -8.03 13.25
C ASP A 45 -1.53 -8.09 12.10
N GLN A 46 -2.81 -7.84 12.37
CA GLN A 46 -3.86 -7.80 11.36
C GLN A 46 -4.07 -6.37 10.87
N ILE A 47 -3.93 -6.14 9.56
CA ILE A 47 -4.35 -4.90 8.91
C ILE A 47 -5.68 -5.07 8.19
N ASP A 48 -6.53 -4.05 8.29
CA ASP A 48 -7.65 -3.79 7.39
C ASP A 48 -7.29 -2.54 6.58
N ILE A 49 -7.00 -2.74 5.30
CA ILE A 49 -6.59 -1.66 4.39
C ILE A 49 -7.67 -1.43 3.34
N ALA A 50 -8.02 -0.17 3.10
CA ALA A 50 -8.86 0.23 1.99
C ALA A 50 -8.38 1.56 1.38
N PHE A 51 -8.33 1.63 0.06
CA PHE A 51 -7.96 2.84 -0.65
C PHE A 51 -8.57 2.89 -2.04
N ARG A 52 -8.60 4.08 -2.60
CA ARG A 52 -8.96 4.32 -4.00
C ARG A 52 -7.80 4.94 -4.74
N VAL A 53 -7.63 4.56 -6.00
CA VAL A 53 -6.66 5.14 -6.92
C VAL A 53 -7.39 5.57 -8.18
N ARG A 54 -6.96 6.67 -8.78
CA ARG A 54 -7.47 7.22 -10.04
C ARG A 54 -6.32 7.74 -10.89
N GLY A 55 -6.56 7.97 -12.17
CA GLY A 55 -5.53 8.41 -13.13
C GLY A 55 -4.52 7.31 -13.39
N VAL A 56 -4.96 6.06 -13.33
CA VAL A 56 -4.17 4.88 -13.67
C VAL A 56 -4.57 4.38 -15.05
N LEU A 57 -3.73 3.56 -15.68
CA LEU A 57 -4.00 3.00 -16.99
C LEU A 57 -5.17 1.99 -16.91
N ALA A 58 -6.10 2.08 -17.85
CA ALA A 58 -7.20 1.11 -17.93
C ALA A 58 -6.71 -0.19 -18.56
N ASP A 59 -7.35 -1.31 -18.23
CA ASP A 59 -7.09 -2.65 -18.79
C ASP A 59 -5.66 -3.16 -18.59
N ALA A 60 -4.91 -2.54 -17.66
CA ALA A 60 -3.54 -2.91 -17.30
C ALA A 60 -3.41 -3.18 -15.79
N PRO A 61 -2.56 -4.14 -15.38
CA PRO A 61 -2.36 -4.45 -13.97
C PRO A 61 -1.54 -3.37 -13.27
N HIS A 62 -1.90 -3.06 -12.02
CA HIS A 62 -1.18 -2.10 -11.17
C HIS A 62 -0.59 -2.79 -9.97
N ALA A 63 0.68 -3.20 -10.07
CA ALA A 63 1.40 -3.74 -8.92
C ALA A 63 1.40 -2.71 -7.78
N GLN A 64 1.15 -3.17 -6.55
CA GLN A 64 0.97 -2.28 -5.41
C GLN A 64 1.41 -2.93 -4.12
N HIS A 65 2.11 -2.17 -3.28
CA HIS A 65 2.79 -2.72 -2.13
C HIS A 65 2.86 -1.72 -0.98
N ILE A 66 2.90 -2.26 0.24
CA ILE A 66 3.39 -1.55 1.42
C ILE A 66 4.89 -1.78 1.49
N HIS A 67 5.66 -0.70 1.37
CA HIS A 67 7.11 -0.70 1.51
C HIS A 67 7.54 -0.26 2.92
N ILE A 68 8.63 -0.83 3.40
CA ILE A 68 9.17 -0.64 4.75
C ILE A 68 10.71 -0.61 4.76
N GLY A 69 11.30 -0.22 5.89
CA GLY A 69 12.74 -0.35 6.13
C GLY A 69 13.62 0.70 5.47
N ALA A 70 13.06 1.87 5.16
CA ALA A 70 13.81 3.00 4.60
C ALA A 70 13.38 4.35 5.21
N GLN A 71 13.43 5.42 4.42
CA GLN A 71 13.23 6.80 4.90
C GLN A 71 11.75 7.14 5.17
N GLY A 72 10.81 6.25 4.81
CA GLY A 72 9.38 6.46 5.02
C GLY A 72 8.80 7.64 4.23
N ARG A 73 9.35 7.88 3.04
CA ARG A 73 8.92 8.97 2.15
C ARG A 73 8.90 8.55 0.70
N CYS A 74 8.20 9.32 -0.11
CA CYS A 74 8.23 9.16 -1.57
C CYS A 74 9.49 9.79 -2.16
N PRO A 75 10.03 9.22 -3.24
CA PRO A 75 11.08 9.85 -4.01
C PRO A 75 10.56 11.14 -4.69
N THR A 76 11.49 11.96 -5.15
CA THR A 76 11.23 13.08 -6.06
C THR A 76 11.93 12.78 -7.39
N GLN A 77 11.69 13.56 -8.44
CA GLN A 77 12.39 13.40 -9.72
C GLN A 77 13.93 13.45 -9.59
N ARG A 78 14.48 14.03 -8.52
CA ARG A 78 15.93 14.01 -8.26
C ARG A 78 16.50 12.61 -7.98
N ALA A 79 15.64 11.61 -7.78
CA ALA A 79 16.04 10.22 -7.61
C ALA A 79 16.34 9.52 -8.95
N ASP A 80 15.95 10.11 -10.08
CA ASP A 80 16.30 9.66 -11.44
C ASP A 80 17.81 9.84 -11.65
N THR A 81 18.54 8.77 -11.39
CA THR A 81 20.00 8.71 -11.49
C THR A 81 20.46 8.19 -12.85
N SER A 82 19.61 7.45 -13.56
CA SER A 82 19.84 7.04 -14.96
C SER A 82 19.75 8.24 -15.91
N GLY A 83 18.94 9.26 -15.58
CA GLY A 83 18.69 10.44 -16.38
C GLY A 83 17.74 10.17 -17.56
N ASP A 84 16.94 9.12 -17.49
CA ASP A 84 15.98 8.73 -18.54
C ASP A 84 14.62 9.42 -18.40
N GLY A 85 14.43 10.22 -17.35
CA GLY A 85 13.19 10.94 -17.06
C GLY A 85 12.22 10.15 -16.19
N ILE A 86 12.52 8.91 -15.81
CA ILE A 86 11.66 8.03 -15.02
C ILE A 86 12.43 7.62 -13.76
N VAL A 87 11.86 7.92 -12.59
CA VAL A 87 12.32 7.30 -11.35
C VAL A 87 11.85 5.84 -11.34
N ASN A 88 12.76 4.90 -11.60
CA ASN A 88 12.44 3.47 -11.58
C ASN A 88 12.36 2.90 -10.14
N THR A 89 12.07 1.60 -9.99
CA THR A 89 11.85 1.02 -8.65
C THR A 89 13.13 0.96 -7.82
N THR A 90 14.26 0.62 -8.43
CA THR A 90 15.57 0.60 -7.76
C THR A 90 15.96 2.00 -7.28
N GLU A 91 15.66 3.03 -8.05
CA GLU A 91 15.94 4.43 -7.69
C GLU A 91 15.02 4.97 -6.60
N GLY A 92 13.78 4.50 -6.55
CA GLY A 92 12.85 4.81 -5.46
C GLY A 92 13.16 4.06 -4.15
N HIS A 93 13.88 2.93 -4.23
CA HIS A 93 14.15 2.03 -3.10
C HIS A 93 14.73 2.73 -1.86
N PRO A 94 15.73 3.65 -1.95
CA PRO A 94 16.25 4.35 -0.78
C PRO A 94 15.21 5.16 0.00
N PHE A 95 14.08 5.51 -0.62
CA PHE A 95 13.06 6.39 -0.03
C PHE A 95 11.95 5.59 0.65
N TYR A 96 11.30 4.68 -0.08
CA TYR A 96 10.17 3.91 0.42
C TYR A 96 10.55 2.53 0.97
N GLY A 97 11.69 1.97 0.58
CA GLY A 97 12.22 0.71 1.09
C GLY A 97 11.77 -0.54 0.35
N HIS A 98 12.04 -1.71 0.92
CA HIS A 98 11.73 -2.98 0.28
C HIS A 98 10.24 -3.32 0.45
N ILE A 99 9.72 -4.25 -0.35
CA ILE A 99 8.35 -4.72 -0.21
C ILE A 99 8.22 -5.44 1.13
N GLY A 100 7.33 -4.94 2.00
CA GLY A 100 6.90 -5.64 3.19
C GLY A 100 5.61 -6.43 2.96
N THR A 101 4.69 -5.91 2.15
CA THR A 101 3.43 -6.59 1.82
C THR A 101 2.99 -6.28 0.39
N SER A 102 2.76 -7.32 -0.41
CA SER A 102 2.16 -7.23 -1.74
C SER A 102 0.64 -7.20 -1.62
N LEU A 103 0.02 -6.14 -2.15
CA LEU A 103 -1.42 -5.92 -2.05
C LEU A 103 -2.16 -6.55 -3.23
N THR A 104 -2.01 -7.86 -3.37
CA THR A 104 -2.70 -8.67 -4.39
C THR A 104 -4.21 -8.75 -4.11
N THR A 105 -5.02 -8.92 -5.13
CA THR A 105 -6.48 -9.06 -5.02
C THR A 105 -6.89 -10.38 -4.36
N SER A 106 -6.05 -11.41 -4.44
CA SER A 106 -6.27 -12.71 -3.81
C SER A 106 -4.95 -13.44 -3.54
N GLY A 107 -5.00 -14.42 -2.62
CA GLY A 107 -3.85 -15.28 -2.31
C GLY A 107 -2.74 -14.58 -1.53
N ASP A 108 -1.50 -15.01 -1.78
CA ASP A 108 -0.29 -14.57 -1.07
C ASP A 108 -0.08 -13.05 -1.15
N THR A 109 0.37 -12.49 -0.04
CA THR A 109 0.65 -11.06 0.15
C THR A 109 2.09 -10.83 0.62
N SER A 110 2.92 -11.87 0.65
CA SER A 110 4.33 -11.74 1.00
C SER A 110 5.13 -10.95 -0.05
N PRO A 111 6.38 -10.57 0.26
CA PRO A 111 7.28 -9.95 -0.72
C PRO A 111 7.54 -10.81 -1.97
N ALA A 112 7.41 -12.14 -1.87
CA ALA A 112 7.57 -13.04 -3.02
C ALA A 112 6.50 -12.82 -4.11
N SER A 113 5.39 -12.17 -3.75
CA SER A 113 4.33 -11.78 -4.68
C SER A 113 4.57 -10.44 -5.38
N GLY A 114 5.75 -9.83 -5.22
CA GLY A 114 6.04 -8.48 -5.70
C GLY A 114 5.77 -8.27 -7.20
N LEU A 115 6.04 -9.29 -8.02
CA LEU A 115 5.80 -9.31 -9.47
C LEU A 115 4.75 -10.35 -9.87
N ALA A 116 3.81 -10.68 -8.98
CA ALA A 116 2.67 -11.54 -9.33
C ALA A 116 1.62 -10.76 -10.14
N ILE A 117 2.00 -10.30 -11.33
CA ILE A 117 1.29 -9.35 -12.19
C ILE A 117 -0.22 -9.65 -12.30
N ASP A 118 -0.56 -10.92 -12.60
CA ASP A 118 -1.95 -11.38 -12.78
C ASP A 118 -2.83 -11.31 -11.53
N ARG A 119 -2.24 -11.04 -10.35
CA ARG A 119 -2.97 -10.95 -9.08
C ARG A 119 -3.06 -9.52 -8.53
N PHE A 120 -2.67 -8.52 -9.29
CA PHE A 120 -2.86 -7.13 -8.91
C PHE A 120 -4.15 -6.55 -9.52
N PRO A 121 -4.63 -5.39 -9.03
CA PRO A 121 -5.80 -4.75 -9.62
C PRO A 121 -5.58 -4.42 -11.11
N THR A 122 -6.52 -4.85 -11.95
CA THR A 122 -6.60 -4.52 -13.38
C THR A 122 -7.97 -3.89 -13.61
N PRO A 123 -8.09 -2.56 -13.58
CA PRO A 123 -9.39 -1.91 -13.71
C PRO A 123 -9.81 -1.74 -15.18
N ASP A 124 -11.09 -1.95 -15.47
CA ASP A 124 -11.69 -1.66 -16.79
C ASP A 124 -11.72 -0.15 -17.13
N GLY A 125 -11.17 0.71 -16.27
CA GLY A 125 -11.17 2.16 -16.42
C GLY A 125 -10.06 2.80 -15.60
N THR A 126 -9.99 4.13 -15.58
CA THR A 126 -8.84 4.85 -15.02
C THR A 126 -8.86 4.97 -13.49
N SER A 127 -9.58 4.11 -12.77
CA SER A 127 -9.69 4.13 -11.32
C SER A 127 -10.13 2.81 -10.74
N TYR A 128 -9.70 2.51 -9.51
CA TYR A 128 -10.15 1.34 -8.77
C TYR A 128 -10.23 1.60 -7.26
N ASN A 129 -10.96 0.71 -6.58
CA ASN A 129 -10.96 0.60 -5.14
C ASN A 129 -10.30 -0.72 -4.75
N TYR A 130 -9.46 -0.68 -3.72
CA TYR A 130 -8.85 -1.87 -3.13
C TYR A 130 -9.27 -1.99 -1.68
N ARG A 131 -9.52 -3.23 -1.25
CA ARG A 131 -9.80 -3.57 0.14
C ARG A 131 -9.37 -4.99 0.43
N ARG A 132 -8.57 -5.20 1.47
CA ARG A 132 -8.29 -6.53 2.05
C ARG A 132 -7.97 -6.45 3.53
N SER A 133 -8.26 -7.54 4.22
CA SER A 133 -7.72 -7.85 5.54
C SER A 133 -6.51 -8.76 5.35
N ILE A 134 -5.34 -8.37 5.88
CA ILE A 134 -4.06 -9.06 5.69
C ILE A 134 -3.35 -9.21 7.04
N THR A 135 -2.86 -10.41 7.34
CA THR A 135 -1.91 -10.60 8.44
C THR A 135 -0.52 -10.20 7.95
N VAL A 136 0.11 -9.23 8.60
CA VAL A 136 1.42 -8.71 8.24
C VAL A 136 2.49 -9.21 9.20
N THR A 137 3.75 -9.14 8.78
CA THR A 137 4.88 -9.49 9.63
C THR A 137 5.12 -8.41 10.72
N PRO A 138 5.80 -8.75 11.83
CA PRO A 138 6.03 -7.82 12.93
C PRO A 138 6.76 -6.52 12.55
N ASP A 139 7.68 -6.57 11.58
CA ASP A 139 8.39 -5.42 11.03
C ASP A 139 7.47 -4.49 10.23
N VAL A 140 6.57 -5.03 9.39
CA VAL A 140 5.55 -4.23 8.70
C VAL A 140 4.63 -3.54 9.71
N ALA A 141 4.16 -4.28 10.72
CA ALA A 141 3.34 -3.71 11.78
C ALA A 141 4.09 -2.63 12.57
N GLY A 142 5.41 -2.79 12.78
CA GLY A 142 6.28 -1.79 13.41
C GLY A 142 6.39 -0.50 12.59
N ASP A 143 6.71 -0.61 11.31
CA ASP A 143 6.87 0.56 10.43
C ASP A 143 5.54 1.29 10.18
N ILE A 144 4.40 0.59 10.22
CA ILE A 144 3.08 1.24 10.22
C ILE A 144 2.90 2.09 11.48
N ARG A 145 3.17 1.54 12.67
CA ARG A 145 3.06 2.27 13.95
C ARG A 145 3.98 3.48 14.01
N ASP A 146 5.18 3.34 13.48
CA ASP A 146 6.18 4.39 13.41
C ASP A 146 5.90 5.45 12.32
N GLY A 147 4.89 5.24 11.47
CA GLY A 147 4.59 6.13 10.35
C GLY A 147 5.67 6.12 9.25
N LYS A 148 6.43 5.03 9.15
CA LYS A 148 7.50 4.80 8.16
C LYS A 148 7.06 3.97 6.97
N ALA A 149 5.96 3.23 7.08
CA ALA A 149 5.42 2.47 5.95
C ALA A 149 4.96 3.40 4.81
N VAL A 150 5.17 2.98 3.56
CA VAL A 150 4.80 3.73 2.36
C VAL A 150 3.97 2.87 1.42
N LEU A 151 2.84 3.40 0.93
CA LEU A 151 2.08 2.77 -0.14
C LEU A 151 2.63 3.23 -1.49
N VAL A 152 3.00 2.29 -2.34
CA VAL A 152 3.41 2.54 -3.72
C VAL A 152 2.48 1.77 -4.66
N VAL A 153 2.04 2.44 -5.72
CA VAL A 153 1.29 1.86 -6.85
C VAL A 153 2.14 2.06 -8.09
N HIS A 154 2.35 0.99 -8.85
CA HIS A 154 3.19 0.94 -10.04
C HIS A 154 2.34 0.91 -11.31
N GLY A 155 2.98 1.09 -12.46
CA GLY A 155 2.34 1.08 -13.77
C GLY A 155 2.14 2.48 -14.32
N ILE A 156 3.02 2.90 -15.22
CA ILE A 156 3.01 4.19 -15.90
C ILE A 156 2.85 4.01 -17.41
N ASP A 157 2.35 5.04 -18.09
CA ASP A 157 2.18 5.09 -19.55
C ASP A 157 2.66 6.46 -20.07
N PRO A 158 3.99 6.70 -20.09
CA PRO A 158 4.56 8.00 -20.41
C PRO A 158 4.50 8.34 -21.91
N ASP A 159 4.41 7.33 -22.78
CA ASP A 159 4.27 7.51 -24.23
C ASP A 159 2.80 7.57 -24.69
N HIS A 160 1.86 7.30 -23.79
CA HIS A 160 0.43 7.35 -24.00
C HIS A 160 -0.07 6.33 -25.03
N SER A 161 0.59 5.17 -25.09
CA SER A 161 0.20 4.07 -25.98
C SER A 161 -1.09 3.39 -25.52
N GLY A 162 -1.41 3.49 -24.22
CA GLY A 162 -2.51 2.79 -23.59
C GLY A 162 -2.18 1.36 -23.17
N THR A 163 -0.92 0.94 -23.26
CA THR A 163 -0.44 -0.39 -22.87
C THR A 163 0.94 -0.30 -22.22
N TYR A 164 1.37 -1.36 -21.53
CA TYR A 164 2.79 -1.47 -21.15
C TYR A 164 3.54 -2.13 -22.31
N ASP A 165 3.94 -1.35 -23.30
CA ASP A 165 4.64 -1.81 -24.52
C ASP A 165 5.95 -1.06 -24.80
N GLY A 166 6.37 -0.21 -23.86
CA GLY A 166 7.65 0.47 -23.91
C GLY A 166 8.83 -0.48 -24.07
N SER A 167 9.76 -0.09 -24.94
CA SER A 167 10.95 -0.91 -25.25
C SER A 167 12.01 -0.97 -24.14
N ALA A 168 11.93 -0.07 -23.16
CA ALA A 168 12.85 -0.05 -22.03
C ALA A 168 12.51 -1.20 -21.06
N PRO A 169 13.46 -2.09 -20.73
CA PRO A 169 13.21 -3.18 -19.79
C PRO A 169 13.14 -2.67 -18.35
N SER A 170 12.39 -3.37 -17.51
CA SER A 170 12.36 -3.13 -16.07
C SER A 170 13.71 -3.39 -15.43
N ASP A 171 14.03 -2.58 -14.42
CA ASP A 171 15.20 -2.74 -13.54
C ASP A 171 15.08 -3.97 -12.61
N LEU A 172 13.87 -4.51 -12.44
CA LEU A 172 13.59 -5.64 -11.57
C LEU A 172 13.59 -6.98 -12.31
N ASP A 173 12.98 -7.00 -13.50
CA ASP A 173 12.86 -8.18 -14.35
C ASP A 173 12.89 -7.75 -15.83
N PRO A 174 13.98 -8.02 -16.57
CA PRO A 174 14.11 -7.61 -17.97
C PRO A 174 13.07 -8.18 -18.93
N SER A 175 12.26 -9.16 -18.51
CA SER A 175 11.11 -9.66 -19.30
C SER A 175 9.88 -8.75 -19.22
N LEU A 176 9.84 -7.81 -18.27
CA LEU A 176 8.79 -6.82 -18.11
C LEU A 176 9.21 -5.46 -18.66
N PRO A 177 8.29 -4.67 -19.24
CA PRO A 177 8.54 -3.27 -19.56
C PRO A 177 8.79 -2.44 -18.30
N LEU A 178 9.64 -1.42 -18.41
CA LEU A 178 9.90 -0.43 -17.36
C LEU A 178 8.61 0.23 -16.86
N GLU A 179 7.66 0.45 -17.78
CA GLU A 179 6.32 0.98 -17.52
C GLU A 179 5.55 0.20 -16.47
N ALA A 180 5.54 -1.14 -16.58
CA ALA A 180 4.78 -2.02 -15.71
C ALA A 180 5.29 -1.99 -14.26
N THR A 181 6.58 -1.71 -14.07
CA THR A 181 7.23 -1.76 -12.76
C THR A 181 7.59 -0.40 -12.19
N SER A 182 7.52 0.68 -12.96
CA SER A 182 7.88 2.00 -12.43
C SER A 182 6.77 2.56 -11.53
N PRO A 183 7.12 3.25 -10.42
CA PRO A 183 6.13 3.86 -9.54
C PRO A 183 5.25 4.88 -10.26
N ALA A 184 3.94 4.69 -10.20
CA ALA A 184 2.94 5.61 -10.71
C ALA A 184 2.46 6.57 -9.62
N ALA A 185 2.24 6.08 -8.40
CA ALA A 185 1.84 6.90 -7.27
C ALA A 185 2.49 6.42 -5.98
N CYS A 186 2.73 7.36 -5.07
CA CYS A 186 3.32 7.07 -3.78
C CYS A 186 2.68 7.92 -2.68
N GLY A 187 2.56 7.34 -1.49
CA GLY A 187 2.03 8.03 -0.31
C GLY A 187 2.54 7.37 0.97
N PRO A 188 3.23 8.10 1.85
CA PRO A 188 3.59 7.58 3.17
C PRO A 188 2.35 7.50 4.07
N PHE A 189 2.26 6.46 4.88
CA PHE A 189 1.21 6.36 5.88
C PHE A 189 1.41 7.41 6.98
N ARG A 190 0.30 7.96 7.48
CA ARG A 190 0.25 8.94 8.55
C ARG A 190 -0.63 8.39 9.66
N THR A 191 0.00 7.98 10.75
CA THR A 191 -0.69 7.50 11.94
C THR A 191 -1.46 8.64 12.58
N LEU A 192 -2.70 8.35 12.96
CA LEU A 192 -3.57 9.27 13.67
C LEU A 192 -3.42 8.99 15.15
N HIS A 193 -2.85 9.95 15.87
CA HIS A 193 -2.71 9.89 17.31
C HIS A 193 -3.91 10.61 17.95
N GLY A 194 -4.93 9.84 18.33
CA GLY A 194 -6.17 10.35 18.93
C GLY A 194 -7.30 9.33 18.76
N GLY A 195 -8.11 9.13 19.81
CA GLY A 195 -9.09 8.04 19.93
C GLY A 195 -10.00 7.86 18.71
N LEU A 196 -10.43 6.60 18.53
CA LEU A 196 -11.18 6.00 17.42
C LEU A 196 -12.61 6.58 17.22
N LEU A 197 -12.80 7.88 17.32
CA LEU A 197 -14.09 8.55 17.19
C LEU A 197 -14.27 9.01 15.74
N ASP A 198 -15.04 8.22 14.98
CA ASP A 198 -15.77 8.63 13.78
C ASP A 198 -14.96 9.25 12.63
N LEU A 199 -13.89 8.59 12.19
CA LEU A 199 -13.36 8.81 10.85
C LEU A 199 -14.23 8.11 9.81
N ASP A 200 -15.41 8.66 9.56
CA ASP A 200 -16.15 8.39 8.32
C ASP A 200 -15.40 9.06 7.16
N LEU A 201 -14.34 8.38 6.71
CA LEU A 201 -13.53 8.80 5.56
C LEU A 201 -14.24 8.54 4.22
N GLY A 202 -15.51 8.09 4.23
CA GLY A 202 -16.22 7.64 3.03
C GLY A 202 -15.61 6.40 2.37
N ILE A 203 -14.62 5.78 3.03
CA ILE A 203 -13.95 4.54 2.63
C ILE A 203 -14.32 3.51 3.69
N GLY A 204 -15.61 3.16 3.76
CA GLY A 204 -16.19 2.49 4.93
C GLY A 204 -15.48 1.19 5.29
N LEU A 205 -14.59 1.20 6.29
CA LEU A 205 -14.02 0.02 6.92
C LEU A 205 -15.09 -0.56 7.86
N ARG A 206 -16.10 -1.24 7.29
CA ARG A 206 -17.05 -2.06 8.03
C ARG A 206 -16.78 -3.52 7.72
#